data_AF-A0A1G1Z4W1-F1
#
_entry.id   AF-A0A1G1Z4W1-F1
#
_cell.length_a   1.000
_cell.length_b   1.000
_cell.length_c   1.000
_cell.angle_alpha   90.00
_cell.angle_beta   90.00
_cell.angle_gamma   90.00
#
_symmetry.space_group_name_H-M   'P 1'
#
loop_
_entity.id
_entity.type
_entity.pdbx_description
1 polymer ?
#
loop_
_entity_poly.entity_id
_entity_poly.type
_entity_poly.pdbx_seq_one_letter_code
_entity_poly.pdbx_strand_id
1 'polypeptide(L)'
;MLNLRGDDPEACYRAYLDMRAKMEAPGQEVMSAPADENEKIIIGDRSDECPECGGKLIVRTAKRGNHAGQRFMGCNRYTLGCLYTKALA
;
A
#
# COMPACT_ATOMS: atom_id res chain seq x y z
N MET A 1 22.99 -35.97 -1.53
CA MET A 1 23.29 -34.76 -2.32
C MET A 1 22.40 -34.79 -3.54
N LEU A 2 21.33 -33.99 -3.58
CA LEU A 2 20.45 -33.93 -4.75
C LEU A 2 21.04 -32.96 -5.75
N ASN A 3 21.48 -33.50 -6.89
CA ASN A 3 22.04 -32.74 -8.00
C ASN A 3 20.95 -31.87 -8.63
N LEU A 4 21.01 -30.56 -8.36
CA LEU A 4 20.16 -29.53 -8.98
C LEU A 4 20.79 -29.03 -10.29
N ARG A 5 21.19 -29.93 -11.19
CA ARG A 5 21.36 -29.59 -12.61
C ARG A 5 20.05 -29.96 -13.29
N GLY A 6 19.12 -29.02 -13.30
CA GLY A 6 17.87 -29.12 -14.05
C GLY A 6 18.14 -28.74 -15.50
N ASP A 7 18.10 -29.74 -16.37
CA ASP A 7 18.56 -29.72 -17.76
C ASP A 7 17.65 -29.00 -18.78
N ASP A 8 16.60 -28.27 -18.38
CA ASP A 8 15.75 -27.63 -19.38
C ASP A 8 14.88 -26.49 -18.79
N PRO A 9 15.10 -25.22 -19.16
CA PRO A 9 14.29 -24.08 -18.71
C PRO A 9 12.80 -24.19 -19.08
N GLU A 10 12.48 -24.88 -20.18
CA GLU A 10 11.12 -25.04 -20.68
C GLU A 10 10.32 -26.01 -19.80
N ALA A 11 10.94 -27.09 -19.30
CA ALA A 11 10.31 -28.02 -18.36
C ALA A 11 9.84 -27.33 -17.05
N CYS A 12 10.61 -26.36 -16.55
CA CYS A 12 10.23 -25.56 -15.38
C CYS A 12 9.00 -24.68 -15.68
N TYR A 13 9.00 -24.01 -16.84
CA TYR A 13 7.88 -23.17 -17.26
C TYR A 13 6.61 -23.99 -17.52
N ARG A 14 6.74 -25.18 -18.11
CA ARG A 14 5.62 -26.11 -18.33
C ARG A 14 5.02 -26.63 -17.03
N ALA A 15 5.86 -26.99 -16.05
CA ALA A 15 5.40 -27.38 -14.73
C ALA A 15 4.65 -26.25 -14.02
N TYR A 16 5.16 -25.01 -14.11
CA TYR A 16 4.49 -23.83 -13.56
C TYR A 16 3.10 -23.58 -14.20
N LEU A 17 3.00 -23.68 -15.52
CA LEU A 17 1.73 -23.48 -16.22
C LEU A 17 0.68 -24.55 -15.89
N ASP A 18 1.09 -25.82 -15.76
CA ASP A 18 0.19 -26.91 -15.36
C ASP A 18 -0.30 -26.74 -13.91
N MET A 19 0.57 -26.27 -13.01
CA MET A 19 0.14 -25.92 -11.64
C MET A 19 -0.83 -24.74 -11.61
N ARG A 20 -0.59 -23.72 -12.43
CA ARG A 20 -1.48 -22.55 -12.54
C ARG A 20 -2.86 -22.90 -13.11
N ALA A 21 -2.92 -23.69 -14.17
CA ALA A 21 -4.18 -24.10 -14.79
C ALA A 21 -5.08 -24.92 -13.84
N LYS A 22 -4.47 -25.72 -12.94
CA LYS A 22 -5.21 -26.46 -11.90
C LYS A 22 -5.77 -25.54 -10.81
N MET A 23 -5.17 -24.37 -10.58
CA MET A 23 -5.70 -23.35 -9.65
C MET A 23 -6.76 -22.46 -10.31
N GLU A 24 -6.71 -22.29 -11.63
CA GLU A 24 -7.64 -21.47 -12.43
C GLU A 24 -8.84 -22.28 -12.99
N ALA A 25 -9.26 -23.36 -12.33
CA ALA A 25 -10.49 -24.06 -12.69
C ALA A 25 -11.71 -23.12 -12.47
N PRO A 26 -12.64 -22.99 -13.45
CA PRO A 26 -13.74 -22.06 -13.36
C PRO A 26 -14.80 -22.63 -12.41
N GLY A 27 -14.72 -22.23 -11.14
CA GLY A 27 -15.62 -22.73 -10.12
C GLY A 27 -15.54 -21.99 -8.80
N GLN A 28 -15.04 -20.74 -8.80
CA GLN A 28 -15.13 -19.88 -7.64
C GLN A 28 -15.84 -18.60 -8.06
N GLU A 29 -17.14 -18.56 -7.77
CA GLU A 29 -17.84 -17.31 -7.58
C GLU A 29 -17.03 -16.48 -6.59
N VAL A 30 -16.39 -15.43 -7.10
CA VAL A 30 -15.90 -14.34 -6.27
C VAL A 30 -17.15 -13.75 -5.64
N MET A 31 -17.46 -14.16 -4.42
CA MET A 31 -18.28 -13.36 -3.52
C MET A 31 -17.50 -12.06 -3.31
N SER A 32 -17.78 -11.09 -4.19
CA SER A 32 -17.40 -9.71 -3.96
C SER A 32 -17.96 -9.34 -2.60
N ALA A 33 -17.06 -8.90 -1.71
CA ALA A 33 -17.47 -8.28 -0.46
C ALA A 33 -18.58 -7.26 -0.78
N PRO A 34 -19.65 -7.19 0.01
CA PRO A 34 -20.71 -6.23 -0.25
C PRO A 34 -20.07 -4.86 -0.37
N ALA A 35 -20.32 -4.21 -1.51
CA ALA A 35 -20.01 -2.81 -1.68
C ALA A 35 -20.78 -2.07 -0.59
N ASP A 36 -20.13 -1.81 0.54
CA ASP A 36 -20.59 -0.85 1.50
C ASP A 36 -20.59 0.50 0.77
N GLU A 37 -21.79 0.93 0.41
CA GLU A 37 -22.13 2.18 -0.26
C GLU A 37 -21.74 3.43 0.54
N ASN A 38 -21.09 3.25 1.70
CA ASN A 38 -20.71 4.32 2.61
C ASN A 38 -19.21 4.54 2.76
N GLU A 39 -18.35 3.96 1.93
CA GLU A 39 -16.98 4.48 1.81
C GLU A 39 -16.97 5.67 0.86
N LYS A 40 -17.57 6.79 1.33
CA LYS A 40 -17.31 8.10 0.75
C LYS A 40 -15.80 8.25 0.70
N ILE A 41 -15.24 8.25 -0.51
CA ILE A 41 -13.91 8.78 -0.75
C ILE A 41 -14.02 10.25 -0.38
N ILE A 42 -13.69 10.57 0.87
CA ILE A 42 -13.41 11.92 1.31
C ILE A 42 -12.17 12.30 0.52
N ILE A 43 -12.38 12.88 -0.65
CA ILE A 43 -11.37 13.67 -1.35
C ILE A 43 -11.09 14.78 -0.35
N GLY A 44 -10.06 14.56 0.48
CA GLY A 44 -9.62 15.56 1.44
C GLY A 44 -9.45 16.86 0.70
N ASP A 45 -9.91 17.95 1.31
CA ASP A 45 -9.65 19.29 0.79
C ASP A 45 -8.21 19.37 0.30
N ARG A 46 -7.94 20.13 -0.76
CA ARG A 46 -6.57 20.33 -1.28
C ARG A 46 -5.55 20.78 -0.21
N SER A 47 -6.02 21.16 0.98
CA SER A 47 -5.22 21.37 2.20
C SER A 47 -4.51 20.11 2.72
N ASP A 48 -4.96 18.92 2.33
CA ASP A 48 -4.44 17.63 2.78
C ASP A 48 -3.41 17.04 1.81
N GLU A 49 -3.03 17.78 0.76
CA GLU A 49 -1.97 17.37 -0.17
C GLU A 49 -0.67 18.11 0.13
N CYS A 50 0.43 17.36 0.18
CA CYS A 50 1.76 17.89 0.41
C CYS A 50 2.23 18.67 -0.84
N PRO A 51 2.60 19.95 -0.71
CA PRO A 51 3.04 20.77 -1.85
C PRO A 51 4.38 20.30 -2.44
N GLU A 52 5.17 19.54 -1.69
CA GLU A 52 6.48 19.05 -2.15
C GLU A 52 6.39 17.75 -2.97
N CYS A 53 5.49 16.84 -2.60
CA CYS A 53 5.47 15.49 -3.18
C CYS A 53 4.09 14.99 -3.62
N GLY A 54 3.04 15.79 -3.44
CA GLY A 54 1.65 15.41 -3.71
C GLY A 54 1.11 14.29 -2.81
N GLY A 55 1.85 13.88 -1.79
CA GLY A 55 1.43 12.86 -0.82
C GLY A 55 0.39 13.41 0.17
N LYS A 56 -0.40 12.53 0.78
CA LYS A 56 -1.42 12.93 1.75
C LYS A 56 -0.79 13.39 3.06
N LEU A 57 -1.20 14.55 3.56
CA LEU A 57 -0.94 15.04 4.90
C LEU A 57 -1.85 14.33 5.88
N ILE A 58 -1.29 13.87 6.98
CA ILE A 58 -2.01 13.21 8.06
C ILE A 58 -1.69 13.89 9.39
N VAL A 59 -2.69 13.95 10.26
CA VAL A 59 -2.51 14.51 11.61
C VAL A 59 -1.74 13.51 12.47
N ARG A 60 -0.63 13.97 13.07
CA ARG A 60 0.22 13.23 13.99
C ARG A 60 0.39 14.02 15.28
N THR A 61 0.67 13.33 16.38
CA THR A 61 0.96 13.95 17.67
C THR A 61 2.44 13.86 17.97
N ALA A 62 3.05 15.00 18.34
CA ALA A 62 4.44 15.04 18.75
C ALA A 62 4.63 14.29 20.06
N LYS A 63 5.55 13.32 20.09
CA LYS A 63 5.80 12.48 21.27
C LYS A 63 6.89 13.02 22.20
N ARG A 64 7.75 13.91 21.72
CA ARG A 64 8.96 14.39 22.42
C ARG A 64 9.26 15.84 22.06
N GLY A 65 10.08 16.50 22.89
CA GLY A 65 10.53 17.88 22.70
C GLY A 65 9.55 18.92 23.24
N ASN A 66 9.79 20.20 22.93
CA ASN A 66 9.02 21.33 23.46
C ASN A 66 7.55 21.35 23.01
N HIS A 67 7.25 20.68 21.90
CA HIS A 67 5.90 20.56 21.35
C HIS A 67 5.23 19.21 21.67
N ALA A 68 5.77 18.44 22.63
CA ALA A 68 5.18 17.15 23.01
C ALA A 68 3.69 17.31 23.38
N GLY A 69 2.84 16.44 22.82
CA GLY A 69 1.38 16.50 22.97
C GLY A 69 0.66 17.35 21.91
N GLN A 70 1.35 18.22 21.19
CA GLN A 70 0.74 19.01 20.12
C GLN A 70 0.52 18.18 18.86
N ARG A 71 -0.56 18.48 18.14
CA ARG A 71 -0.90 17.87 16.87
C ARG A 71 -0.31 18.68 15.72
N PHE A 72 0.19 18.01 14.70
CA PHE A 72 0.70 18.61 13.48
C PHE A 72 0.32 17.74 12.28
N MET A 73 0.21 18.34 11.10
CA MET A 73 0.07 17.60 9.85
C MET A 73 1.46 17.24 9.32
N GLY A 74 1.69 15.95 9.07
CA GLY A 74 2.93 15.45 8.45
C GLY A 74 2.64 14.63 7.21
N CYS A 75 3.54 14.68 6.22
CA CYS A 75 3.37 13.88 5.01
C CYS A 75 3.42 12.36 5.30
N ASN A 76 2.52 11.60 4.69
CA ASN A 76 2.53 10.13 4.79
C ASN A 76 3.72 9.49 4.06
N ARG A 77 4.31 10.17 3.07
CA ARG A 77 5.51 9.75 2.32
C ARG A 77 6.83 10.12 3.01
N TYR A 78 6.83 10.28 4.32
CA TYR A 78 8.07 10.53 5.08
C TYR A 78 9.11 9.41 4.91
N THR A 79 8.66 8.17 4.66
CA THR A 79 9.54 7.03 4.35
C THR A 79 10.25 7.15 3.00
N LEU A 80 9.68 7.91 2.06
CA LEU A 80 10.28 8.24 0.77
C LEU A 80 11.15 9.52 0.85
N GLY A 81 11.31 10.10 2.04
CA GLY A 81 12.19 11.26 2.29
C GLY A 81 11.50 12.63 2.34
N CYS A 82 10.17 12.71 2.22
CA CYS A 82 9.47 13.99 2.34
C CYS A 82 9.30 14.40 3.82
N LEU A 83 9.95 15.49 4.23
CA LEU A 83 9.95 15.98 5.62
C LEU A 83 8.95 17.11 5.86
N TYR A 84 8.09 17.41 4.88
CA TYR A 84 7.10 18.47 4.99
C TYR A 84 6.15 18.25 6.17
N THR A 85 6.03 19.27 7.00
CA THR A 85 5.12 19.34 8.15
C THR A 85 4.45 20.70 8.21
N LYS A 86 3.22 20.73 8.71
CA LYS A 86 2.42 21.93 8.88
C LYS A 86 1.80 21.92 10.27
N ALA A 87 1.88 23.04 10.99
CA ALA A 87 1.20 23.19 12.26
C ALA A 87 -0.31 23.24 12.07
N LEU A 88 -1.05 22.56 12.95
CA LEU A 88 -2.48 22.78 13.09
C LEU A 88 -2.63 23.97 14.02
N ALA A 89 -3.05 25.11 13.47
CA ALA A 89 -3.31 26.33 14.23
C ALA A 89 -4.39 26.11 15.30
#